data_AF-A0A9W4U249-F1
#
_entry.id   AF-A0A9W4U249-F1
#
_cell.length_a   1.000
_cell.length_b   1.000
_cell.length_c   1.000
_cell.angle_alpha   90.00
_cell.angle_beta   90.00
_cell.angle_gamma   90.00
#
_symmetry.space_group_name_H-M   'P 1'
#
loop_
_entity.id
_entity.type
_entity.pdbx_description
1 polymer ?
#
loop_
_entity_poly.entity_id
_entity_poly.type
_entity_poly.pdbx_seq_one_letter_code
_entity_poly.pdbx_strand_id
1 'polypeptide(L)'
;MPTISGLLYSALLGTSARFIQTGVSGSPSKFTSKLAGYGIFISTSIGIYIFGIEPQLQHTSNLLQRRLLQLRDQRQEQIEFYDDLNKNDDRIFKPQDRGWFFRYYDSWSQPFK
;
A
#
# COMPACT_ATOMS: atom_id res chain seq x y z
N MET A 1 11.47 0.55 -10.02
CA MET A 1 12.46 0.37 -11.10
C MET A 1 11.68 0.19 -12.39
N PRO A 2 12.08 0.85 -13.49
CA PRO A 2 11.33 0.76 -14.74
C PRO A 2 11.17 -0.71 -15.13
N THR A 3 9.91 -1.12 -15.27
CA THR A 3 9.56 -2.52 -15.54
C THR A 3 9.60 -2.78 -17.04
N ILE A 4 10.01 -3.99 -17.44
CA ILE A 4 10.02 -4.39 -18.86
C ILE A 4 8.60 -4.28 -19.45
N SER A 5 7.58 -4.67 -18.68
CA SER A 5 6.18 -4.52 -19.06
C SER A 5 5.78 -3.06 -19.23
N GLY A 6 6.20 -2.17 -18.32
CA GLY A 6 5.97 -0.73 -18.43
C GLY A 6 6.63 -0.11 -19.66
N LEU A 7 7.86 -0.52 -19.99
CA LEU A 7 8.57 -0.08 -21.20
C LEU A 7 7.86 -0.57 -22.47
N LEU A 8 7.47 -1.85 -22.52
CA LEU A 8 6.74 -2.42 -23.66
C LEU A 8 5.39 -1.75 -23.86
N TYR A 9 4.63 -1.54 -22.78
CA TYR A 9 3.35 -0.83 -22.83
C TYR A 9 3.53 0.61 -23.33
N SER A 10 4.57 1.30 -22.85
CA SER A 10 4.88 2.66 -23.30
C SER A 10 5.28 2.70 -24.77
N ALA A 11 6.05 1.71 -25.25
CA ALA A 11 6.36 1.60 -26.67
C ALA A 11 5.10 1.37 -27.51
N LEU A 12 4.18 0.50 -27.06
CA LEU A 12 2.89 0.27 -27.71
C LEU A 12 1.99 1.52 -27.71
N LEU A 13 2.01 2.31 -26.63
CA LEU A 13 1.32 3.60 -26.60
C LEU A 13 1.93 4.59 -27.60
N GLY A 14 3.26 4.64 -27.71
CA GLY A 14 3.93 5.48 -28.70
C GLY A 14 3.59 5.08 -30.14
N THR A 15 3.60 3.77 -30.44
CA THR A 15 3.24 3.29 -31.79
C THR A 15 1.77 3.55 -32.11
N SER A 16 0.86 3.28 -31.18
CA SER A 16 -0.58 3.53 -31.39
C SER A 16 -0.90 5.02 -31.54
N ALA A 17 -0.26 5.89 -30.76
CA ALA A 17 -0.39 7.34 -30.91
C ALA A 17 0.06 7.81 -32.30
N ARG A 18 1.21 7.31 -32.79
CA ARG A 18 1.68 7.61 -34.14
C ARG A 18 0.74 7.04 -35.21
N PHE A 19 0.22 5.84 -35.02
CA PHE A 19 -0.73 5.21 -35.94
C PHE A 19 -1.99 6.08 -36.11
N ILE A 20 -2.60 6.49 -34.99
CA ILE A 20 -3.77 7.40 -34.98
C ILE A 20 -3.42 8.71 -35.67
N GLN A 21 -2.28 9.33 -35.31
CA GLN A 21 -1.86 10.58 -35.92
C GLN A 21 -1.72 10.44 -37.44
N THR A 22 -1.08 9.38 -37.94
CA THR A 22 -0.95 9.17 -39.39
C THR A 22 -2.28 8.85 -40.08
N GLY A 23 -3.24 8.27 -39.36
CA GLY A 23 -4.60 8.08 -39.86
C GLY A 23 -5.36 9.39 -40.05
N VAL A 24 -5.11 10.37 -39.19
CA VAL A 24 -5.77 11.69 -39.24
C VAL A 24 -5.04 12.67 -40.17
N SER A 25 -3.72 12.79 -40.04
CA SER A 25 -2.92 13.78 -40.79
C SER A 25 -2.39 13.26 -42.13
N GLY A 26 -2.65 12.00 -42.46
CA GLY A 26 -2.04 11.31 -43.60
C GLY A 26 -0.64 10.77 -43.31
N SER A 27 -0.24 9.75 -44.07
CA SER A 27 1.06 9.09 -43.92
C SER A 27 2.14 9.79 -44.77
N PRO A 28 3.37 9.97 -44.26
CA PRO A 28 4.49 10.47 -45.06
C PRO A 28 4.76 9.59 -46.29
N SER A 29 5.16 10.16 -47.42
CA SER A 29 5.49 9.36 -48.62
C SER A 29 6.80 8.57 -48.47
N LYS A 30 7.82 9.16 -47.83
CA LYS A 30 9.13 8.55 -47.62
C LYS A 30 9.12 7.57 -46.45
N PHE A 31 9.65 6.37 -46.66
CA PHE A 31 9.76 5.33 -45.64
C PHE A 31 10.62 5.76 -44.43
N THR A 32 11.72 6.48 -44.67
CA THR A 32 12.59 6.99 -43.61
C THR A 32 11.87 7.96 -42.67
N SER A 33 11.00 8.83 -43.21
CA SER A 33 10.16 9.74 -42.42
C SER A 33 9.09 9.00 -41.61
N LYS A 34 8.61 7.84 -42.09
CA LYS A 34 7.71 6.98 -41.30
C LYS A 34 8.44 6.40 -40.10
N LEU A 35 9.60 5.76 -40.33
CA LEU A 35 10.42 5.18 -39.27
C LEU A 35 10.85 6.21 -38.22
N ALA A 36 11.35 7.37 -38.66
CA ALA A 36 11.74 8.45 -37.76
C ALA A 36 10.56 8.90 -36.89
N GLY A 37 9.36 9.04 -37.48
CA GLY A 37 8.16 9.41 -36.73
C GLY A 37 7.77 8.38 -35.67
N TYR A 38 7.80 7.08 -36.00
CA TYR A 38 7.55 6.02 -35.02
C TYR A 38 8.62 6.03 -33.91
N GLY A 39 9.89 6.19 -34.26
CA GLY A 39 10.98 6.28 -33.30
C GLY A 39 10.80 7.42 -32.30
N ILE A 40 10.41 8.61 -32.78
CA ILE A 40 10.16 9.79 -31.92
C ILE A 40 9.00 9.54 -30.97
N PHE A 41 7.87 9.00 -31.45
CA PHE A 41 6.72 8.76 -30.59
C PHE A 41 6.98 7.67 -29.56
N ILE A 42 7.66 6.59 -29.95
CA ILE A 42 8.07 5.52 -29.02
C ILE A 42 9.00 6.09 -27.96
N SER A 43 10.06 6.81 -28.36
CA SER A 43 11.04 7.35 -27.42
C SER A 43 10.42 8.38 -26.47
N THR A 44 9.52 9.22 -26.99
CA THR A 44 8.79 10.21 -26.18
C THR A 44 7.89 9.52 -25.17
N SER A 45 7.11 8.52 -25.60
CA SER A 45 6.22 7.76 -24.71
C SER A 45 7.01 7.02 -23.61
N ILE A 46 8.12 6.37 -23.98
CA ILE A 46 9.04 5.76 -23.01
C ILE A 46 9.60 6.80 -22.05
N GLY A 47 10.00 7.98 -22.55
CA GLY A 47 10.47 9.09 -21.71
C GLY A 47 9.42 9.52 -20.69
N ILE A 48 8.16 9.69 -21.11
CA ILE A 48 7.05 10.04 -20.20
C ILE A 48 6.89 8.96 -19.11
N TYR A 49 6.99 7.68 -19.47
CA TYR A 49 6.92 6.61 -18.49
C TYR A 49 8.09 6.66 -17.49
N ILE A 50 9.33 6.74 -17.96
CA ILE A 50 10.52 6.71 -17.11
C ILE A 50 10.58 7.93 -16.17
N PHE A 51 10.29 9.13 -16.68
CA PHE A 51 10.48 10.37 -15.94
C PHE A 51 9.22 10.84 -15.21
N GLY A 52 8.03 10.52 -15.72
CA GLY A 52 6.76 10.96 -15.15
C GLY A 52 6.08 9.91 -14.29
N ILE A 53 5.84 8.73 -14.85
CA ILE A 53 4.96 7.72 -14.24
C ILE A 53 5.72 6.85 -13.24
N GLU A 54 6.89 6.35 -13.62
CA GLU A 54 7.69 5.42 -12.83
C GLU A 54 8.08 5.97 -11.44
N PRO A 55 8.50 7.24 -11.28
CA PRO A 55 8.80 7.80 -9.95
C PRO A 55 7.57 7.88 -9.05
N GLN A 56 6.40 8.19 -9.62
CA GLN A 56 5.14 8.25 -8.87
C GLN A 56 4.73 6.86 -8.38
N LEU A 57 4.78 5.84 -9.25
CA LEU A 57 4.50 4.45 -8.88
C LEU A 57 5.42 3.97 -7.75
N GLN A 58 6.72 4.27 -7.84
CA GLN A 58 7.68 3.94 -6.79
C GLN A 58 7.37 4.67 -5.48
N HIS A 59 6.99 5.94 -5.54
CA HIS A 59 6.63 6.69 -4.34
C HIS A 59 5.41 6.08 -3.66
N THR A 60 4.35 5.80 -4.41
CA THR A 60 3.12 5.21 -3.88
C THR A 60 3.34 3.80 -3.32
N SER A 61 4.11 2.95 -4.02
CA SER A 61 4.40 1.59 -3.54
C SER A 61 5.21 1.62 -2.24
N ASN A 62 6.20 2.50 -2.13
CA ASN A 62 6.98 2.70 -0.91
C ASN A 62 6.10 3.18 0.26
N LEU A 63 5.17 4.11 0.02
CA LEU A 63 4.23 4.57 1.04
C LEU A 63 3.31 3.43 1.52
N LEU A 64 2.81 2.63 0.59
CA LEU A 64 1.96 1.47 0.90
C LEU A 64 2.73 0.45 1.73
N GLN A 65 3.96 0.12 1.35
CA GLN A 65 4.81 -0.80 2.11
C GLN A 65 5.07 -0.31 3.53
N ARG A 66 5.36 0.97 3.71
CA ARG A 66 5.54 1.57 5.05
C ARG A 66 4.29 1.43 5.91
N ARG A 67 3.11 1.73 5.35
CA ARG A 67 1.84 1.57 6.08
C ARG A 67 1.54 0.10 6.40
N LEU A 68 1.84 -0.81 5.48
CA LEU A 68 1.66 -2.24 5.71
C LEU A 68 2.58 -2.76 6.83
N LEU A 69 3.81 -2.27 6.90
CA LEU A 69 4.73 -2.58 8.00
C LEU A 69 4.19 -2.05 9.33
N GLN A 70 3.78 -0.79 9.40
CA GLN A 70 3.18 -0.22 10.61
C GLN A 70 1.94 -1.00 11.09
N LEU A 71 1.06 -1.40 10.16
CA LEU A 71 -0.12 -2.22 10.49
C LEU A 71 0.24 -3.65 10.90
N ARG A 72 1.42 -4.14 10.52
CA ARG A 72 1.93 -5.44 10.97
C ARG A 72 2.45 -5.32 12.39
N ASP A 73 3.24 -4.28 12.68
CA ASP A 73 3.80 -4.01 14.00
C ASP A 73 2.68 -3.77 15.03
N GLN A 74 1.69 -2.94 14.69
CA GLN A 74 0.51 -2.70 15.54
C GLN A 74 -0.28 -3.98 15.83
N ARG A 75 -0.37 -4.90 14.86
CA ARG A 75 -1.03 -6.19 15.09
C ARG A 75 -0.21 -7.09 16.01
N GLN A 76 1.12 -7.04 15.95
CA GLN A 76 1.97 -7.77 16.88
C GLN A 76 1.85 -7.22 18.30
N GLU A 77 1.92 -5.90 18.47
CA GLU A 77 1.70 -5.25 19.78
C GLU A 77 0.32 -5.56 20.36
N GLN A 78 -0.72 -5.59 19.51
CA GLN A 78 -2.07 -5.95 19.94
C GLN A 78 -2.13 -7.40 20.42
N ILE A 79 -1.50 -8.34 19.71
CA ILE A 79 -1.44 -9.75 20.11
C ILE A 79 -0.69 -9.89 21.44
N GLU A 80 0.45 -9.22 21.60
CA GLU A 80 1.23 -9.22 22.85
C GLU A 80 0.42 -8.66 24.03
N PHE A 81 -0.32 -7.57 23.80
CA PHE A 81 -1.21 -6.99 24.81
C PHE A 81 -2.34 -7.97 25.23
N TYR A 82 -2.95 -8.66 24.27
CA TYR A 82 -3.97 -9.66 24.59
C TYR A 82 -3.40 -10.90 25.30
N ASP A 83 -2.19 -11.33 24.94
CA ASP A 83 -1.49 -12.41 25.64
C ASP A 83 -1.11 -12.02 27.07
N ASP A 84 -0.71 -10.77 27.32
CA ASP A 84 -0.42 -10.26 28.66
C ASP A 84 -1.71 -10.11 29.50
N LEU A 85 -2.81 -9.64 28.90
CA LEU A 85 -4.12 -9.62 29.56
C LEU A 85 -4.59 -11.02 29.93
N ASN A 86 -4.51 -12.00 29.02
CA ASN A 86 -4.91 -13.39 29.29
C ASN A 86 -3.99 -14.07 30.33
N LYS A 87 -2.70 -13.73 30.39
CA LYS A 87 -1.79 -14.21 31.44
C LYS A 87 -2.02 -13.56 32.80
N ASN A 88 -2.50 -12.32 32.82
CA ASN A 88 -2.77 -11.55 34.05
C ASN A 88 -4.25 -11.52 34.44
N ASP A 89 -5.15 -12.18 33.71
CA ASP A 89 -6.60 -12.21 34.00
C ASP A 89 -6.89 -12.78 35.40
N ASP A 90 -6.04 -13.71 35.84
CA ASP A 90 -6.08 -14.24 37.21
C ASP A 90 -5.71 -13.20 38.28
N ARG A 91 -5.11 -12.05 37.97
CA ARG A 91 -4.69 -11.02 38.95
C ARG A 91 -5.65 -9.84 39.02
N ILE A 92 -6.25 -9.43 37.89
CA ILE A 92 -7.06 -8.20 37.82
C ILE A 92 -8.44 -8.37 38.46
N PHE A 93 -8.99 -9.61 38.48
CA PHE A 93 -10.31 -9.90 39.04
C PHE A 93 -10.30 -10.76 40.32
N LYS A 94 -9.19 -10.81 41.08
CA LYS A 94 -9.24 -11.46 42.39
C LYS A 94 -10.10 -10.63 43.34
N PRO A 95 -11.09 -11.23 44.04
CA PRO A 95 -11.84 -10.54 45.10
C PRO A 95 -10.95 -10.07 46.27
N GLN A 96 -9.69 -10.51 46.31
CA GLN A 96 -8.68 -10.15 47.31
C GLN A 96 -8.08 -8.75 47.12
N ASP A 97 -8.07 -8.21 45.89
CA ASP A 97 -7.56 -6.86 45.57
C ASP A 97 -8.64 -5.77 45.63
N ARG A 98 -9.87 -6.12 45.99
CA ARG A 98 -10.92 -5.15 46.26
C ARG A 98 -10.56 -4.40 47.55
N GLY A 99 -10.39 -3.08 47.45
CA GLY A 99 -9.99 -2.21 48.56
C GLY A 99 -10.87 -2.39 49.82
N TRP A 100 -10.34 -1.98 50.98
CA TRP A 100 -10.90 -2.22 52.32
C TRP A 100 -12.42 -2.01 52.44
N PHE A 101 -12.96 -1.03 51.71
CA PHE A 101 -14.39 -0.70 51.68
C PHE A 101 -15.27 -1.85 51.14
N PHE A 102 -14.84 -2.51 50.06
CA PHE A 102 -15.60 -3.63 49.47
C PHE A 102 -15.51 -4.90 50.30
N ARG A 103 -14.38 -5.14 50.98
CA ARG A 103 -14.25 -6.24 51.96
C ARG A 103 -15.18 -6.05 53.16
N TYR A 104 -15.41 -4.81 53.57
CA TYR A 104 -16.33 -4.48 54.65
C TYR A 104 -17.80 -4.64 54.24
N TYR A 105 -18.16 -4.28 53.01
CA TYR A 105 -19.53 -4.50 52.51
C TYR A 105 -19.86 -5.99 52.37
N ASP A 106 -18.95 -6.78 51.80
CA ASP A 106 -19.13 -8.23 51.63
C ASP A 106 -19.28 -8.97 52.97
N SER A 107 -18.69 -8.48 54.06
CA SER A 107 -18.85 -9.12 55.38
C SER A 107 -20.24 -8.89 55.99
N TRP A 108 -20.89 -7.78 55.66
CA TRP A 108 -22.24 -7.45 56.13
C TRP A 108 -23.35 -8.09 55.29
N SER A 109 -23.07 -8.43 54.04
CA SER A 109 -24.04 -9.05 53.14
C SER A 109 -24.09 -10.58 53.22
N GLN A 110 -23.26 -11.23 54.06
CA GLN A 110 -23.35 -12.68 54.24
C GLN A 110 -24.54 -13.03 55.14
N PRO A 111 -25.47 -13.91 54.70
CA PRO A 111 -26.58 -14.34 55.52
C PRO A 111 -26.05 -15.15 56.71
N PHE A 112 -26.51 -14.82 57.91
CA PHE A 112 -26.20 -15.55 59.13
C PHE A 112 -26.53 -17.04 58.94
N LYS A 113 -25.56 -17.90 59.26
CA LYS A 113 -25.67 -19.35 59.16
C LYS A 113 -26.48 -19.92 60.31
#